data_AF-A0A6N0HUI8-F1
#
_entry.id   AF-A0A6N0HUI8-F1
#
_cell.length_a   1.000
_cell.length_b   1.000
_cell.length_c   1.000
_cell.angle_alpha   90.00
_cell.angle_beta   90.00
_cell.angle_gamma   90.00
#
_symmetry.space_group_name_H-M   'P 1'
#
loop_
_entity.id
_entity.type
_entity.pdbx_description
1 polymer ?
#
loop_
_entity_poly.entity_id
_entity_poly.type
_entity_poly.pdbx_seq_one_letter_code
_entity_poly.pdbx_strand_id
1 'polypeptide(L)'
;MLGLGCPKQTFAKIATPQRFFFVIGIPRTGGTYLTKQLFRAANIDYKKVHNALAHDGFPHLSHLSFKGKANMHTNGLLQFAEYLTMVEIYFSKHGRLAYRNGVVVPKKFTKGVYYFDLIRELIGVNANYLLTLRHPLSICQSVIDKSGGMPEDRKYALRSAIERWVLDDWVHFGVPEQKVRQMGYVEALLGYWKRFHFQMAISGVVGMPTTRIVPYGAEAMTGAAGQLFEDFGVDIEPEEFKVAEPPEFQADEEAMAKQVVDEVEAFWKSLGLNFPREAIDLRF
;
A
#
# COMPACT_ATOMS: atom_id res chain seq x y z
N MET A 1 40.46 -3.74 -16.12
CA MET A 1 39.05 -3.30 -16.27
C MET A 1 38.18 -4.28 -15.50
N LEU A 2 37.80 -3.93 -14.26
CA LEU A 2 36.77 -4.67 -13.53
C LEU A 2 35.44 -4.40 -14.25
N GLY A 3 34.88 -5.43 -14.87
CA GLY A 3 33.56 -5.36 -15.48
C GLY A 3 32.53 -5.06 -14.42
N LEU A 4 32.16 -3.78 -14.27
CA LEU A 4 31.01 -3.38 -13.48
C LEU A 4 29.78 -4.01 -14.15
N GLY A 5 29.32 -5.13 -13.61
CA GLY A 5 28.10 -5.79 -14.06
C GLY A 5 26.94 -4.79 -14.04
N CYS A 6 26.03 -4.92 -15.01
CA CYS A 6 24.85 -4.07 -15.09
C CYS A 6 24.08 -4.12 -13.75
N PRO A 7 23.79 -2.98 -13.08
CA PRO A 7 23.09 -2.96 -11.79
C PRO A 7 21.77 -3.75 -11.80
N LYS A 8 21.06 -3.74 -12.94
CA LYS A 8 19.85 -4.55 -13.16
C LYS A 8 20.10 -6.04 -12.98
N GLN A 9 21.23 -6.57 -13.47
CA GLN A 9 21.59 -7.98 -13.30
C GLN A 9 21.91 -8.33 -11.85
N THR A 10 22.55 -7.41 -11.11
CA THR A 10 22.83 -7.60 -9.68
C THR A 10 21.55 -7.62 -8.85
N PHE A 11 20.63 -6.67 -9.07
CA PHE A 11 19.35 -6.65 -8.37
C PHE A 11 18.48 -7.85 -8.70
N ALA A 12 18.41 -8.24 -9.98
CA ALA A 12 17.69 -9.43 -10.40
C ALA A 12 18.24 -10.69 -9.71
N LYS A 13 19.57 -10.83 -9.56
CA LYS A 13 20.19 -11.96 -8.84
C LYS A 13 19.78 -12.02 -7.38
N ILE A 14 19.70 -10.89 -6.68
CA ILE A 14 19.25 -10.84 -5.27
C ILE A 14 17.75 -11.17 -5.17
N ALA A 15 16.94 -10.70 -6.13
CA ALA A 15 15.50 -10.90 -6.13
C ALA A 15 15.07 -12.32 -6.58
N THR A 16 15.85 -12.99 -7.43
CA THR A 16 15.48 -14.28 -8.06
C THR A 16 15.19 -15.41 -7.07
N PRO A 17 15.95 -15.58 -5.97
CA PRO A 17 15.66 -16.58 -4.94
C PRO A 17 14.44 -16.24 -4.06
N GLN A 18 13.89 -15.03 -4.19
CA GLN A 18 12.83 -14.52 -3.34
C GLN A 18 11.48 -14.53 -4.07
N ARG A 19 10.40 -14.65 -3.32
CA ARG A 19 9.02 -14.45 -3.78
C ARG A 19 8.38 -13.38 -2.92
N PHE A 20 8.28 -12.19 -3.47
CA PHE A 20 7.74 -11.04 -2.76
C PHE A 20 6.23 -11.08 -2.72
N PHE A 21 5.67 -10.80 -1.55
CA PHE A 21 4.24 -10.57 -1.35
C PHE A 21 4.05 -9.14 -0.88
N PHE A 22 3.74 -8.27 -1.82
CA PHE A 22 3.55 -6.84 -1.57
C PHE A 22 2.09 -6.55 -1.24
N VAL A 23 1.85 -6.11 0.00
CA VAL A 23 0.54 -5.60 0.42
C VAL A 23 0.49 -4.10 0.16
N ILE A 24 -0.27 -3.70 -0.86
CA ILE A 24 -0.33 -2.32 -1.35
C ILE A 24 -1.73 -1.78 -1.13
N GLY A 25 -1.83 -0.59 -0.56
CA GLY A 25 -3.09 0.11 -0.43
C GLY A 25 -2.91 1.36 0.40
N ILE A 26 -3.80 2.32 0.23
CA ILE A 26 -3.82 3.52 1.07
C ILE A 26 -3.91 3.11 2.55
N PRO A 27 -3.32 3.85 3.51
CA PRO A 27 -3.42 3.50 4.92
C PRO A 27 -4.87 3.29 5.37
N ARG A 28 -5.04 2.46 6.42
CA ARG A 28 -6.33 2.18 7.07
C ARG A 28 -7.28 1.24 6.28
N THR A 29 -6.73 0.46 5.36
CA THR A 29 -7.43 -0.53 4.51
C THR A 29 -7.26 -1.98 4.97
N GLY A 30 -6.59 -2.25 6.09
CA GLY A 30 -6.32 -3.62 6.56
C GLY A 30 -4.97 -4.21 6.11
N GLY A 31 -4.14 -3.48 5.37
CA GLY A 31 -2.84 -4.00 4.91
C GLY A 31 -1.89 -4.50 6.02
N THR A 32 -1.96 -3.93 7.23
CA THR A 32 -1.20 -4.45 8.39
C THR A 32 -1.64 -5.86 8.78
N TYR A 33 -2.95 -6.18 8.70
CA TYR A 33 -3.44 -7.52 9.01
C TYR A 33 -2.89 -8.54 8.01
N LEU A 34 -3.05 -8.31 6.70
CA LEU A 34 -2.53 -9.23 5.69
C LEU A 34 -1.02 -9.41 5.78
N THR A 35 -0.28 -8.32 6.05
CA THR A 35 1.17 -8.41 6.26
C THR A 35 1.50 -9.33 7.45
N LYS A 36 0.78 -9.22 8.57
CA LYS A 36 0.94 -10.11 9.71
C LYS A 36 0.62 -11.56 9.37
N GLN A 37 -0.47 -11.83 8.64
CA GLN A 37 -0.83 -13.19 8.22
C GLN A 37 0.26 -13.81 7.34
N LEU A 38 0.83 -13.05 6.40
CA LEU A 38 1.96 -13.51 5.58
C LEU A 38 3.20 -13.87 6.42
N PHE A 39 3.54 -13.08 7.45
CA PHE A 39 4.62 -13.43 8.37
C PHE A 39 4.29 -14.65 9.25
N ARG A 40 3.02 -14.79 9.68
CA ARG A 40 2.55 -15.98 10.41
C ARG A 40 2.70 -17.25 9.57
N ALA A 41 2.31 -17.22 8.29
CA ALA A 41 2.54 -18.33 7.37
C ALA A 41 4.01 -18.73 7.30
N ALA A 42 4.90 -17.74 7.32
CA ALA A 42 6.35 -17.95 7.30
C ALA A 42 6.93 -18.41 8.65
N ASN A 43 6.12 -18.58 9.69
CA ASN A 43 6.52 -18.81 11.07
C ASN A 43 7.54 -17.78 11.59
N ILE A 44 7.36 -16.52 11.19
CA ILE A 44 8.19 -15.39 11.59
C ILE A 44 7.36 -14.48 12.52
N ASP A 45 7.88 -14.22 13.72
CA ASP A 45 7.26 -13.26 14.63
C ASP A 45 7.39 -11.84 14.07
N TYR A 46 6.30 -11.36 13.48
CA TYR A 46 6.17 -10.03 12.91
C TYR A 46 6.63 -8.90 13.85
N LYS A 47 6.47 -9.02 15.17
CA LYS A 47 6.89 -7.99 16.13
C LYS A 47 8.40 -7.87 16.26
N LYS A 48 9.15 -8.91 15.85
CA LYS A 48 10.61 -8.95 15.84
C LYS A 48 11.21 -8.59 14.49
N VAL A 49 10.39 -8.41 13.45
CA VAL A 49 10.84 -7.97 12.13
C VAL A 49 11.06 -6.47 12.16
N HIS A 50 12.23 -6.01 11.69
CA HIS A 50 12.52 -4.59 11.63
C HIS A 50 11.49 -3.85 10.74
N ASN A 51 11.05 -2.66 11.16
CA ASN A 51 10.03 -1.90 10.43
C ASN A 51 10.43 -1.63 8.96
N ALA A 52 11.72 -1.42 8.69
CA ALA A 52 12.19 -1.23 7.31
C ALA A 52 11.96 -2.47 6.42
N LEU A 53 11.93 -3.68 6.98
CA LEU A 53 11.61 -4.90 6.25
C LEU A 53 10.10 -5.10 6.09
N ALA A 54 9.31 -4.85 7.12
CA ALA A 54 7.88 -5.19 7.12
C ALA A 54 6.93 -4.06 6.65
N HIS A 55 7.30 -2.78 6.84
CA HIS A 55 6.38 -1.65 6.76
C HIS A 55 6.72 -0.62 5.66
N ASP A 56 5.76 0.28 5.39
CA ASP A 56 5.79 1.28 4.32
C ASP A 56 6.81 2.42 4.49
N GLY A 57 7.51 2.49 5.63
CA GLY A 57 8.43 3.59 5.94
C GLY A 57 9.71 3.56 5.10
N PHE A 58 10.07 2.39 4.59
CA PHE A 58 11.29 2.15 3.82
C PHE A 58 11.06 1.02 2.81
N PRO A 59 11.56 1.07 1.57
CA PRO A 59 12.17 2.23 0.95
C PRO A 59 11.17 3.38 0.82
N HIS A 60 11.65 4.60 0.95
CA HIS A 60 10.82 5.80 0.83
C HIS A 60 10.65 6.15 -0.65
N LEU A 61 9.46 5.85 -1.15
CA LEU A 61 9.04 6.15 -2.52
C LEU A 61 7.93 7.22 -2.46
N SER A 62 7.99 8.23 -3.32
CA SER A 62 6.99 9.30 -3.37
C SER A 62 6.96 9.90 -4.76
N HIS A 63 6.01 10.78 -5.06
CA HIS A 63 6.06 11.60 -6.28
C HIS A 63 7.45 12.21 -6.57
N LEU A 64 7.74 12.38 -7.86
CA LEU A 64 8.98 13.01 -8.33
C LEU A 64 9.16 14.36 -7.63
N SER A 65 10.29 14.51 -6.95
CA SER A 65 10.68 15.74 -6.29
C SER A 65 12.18 15.93 -6.37
N PHE A 66 12.61 17.19 -6.37
CA PHE A 66 14.02 17.58 -6.37
C PHE A 66 14.33 18.25 -5.03
N LYS A 67 15.29 17.71 -4.28
CA LYS A 67 15.78 18.27 -3.02
C LYS A 67 17.30 18.42 -3.09
N GLY A 68 17.74 19.64 -3.38
CA GLY A 68 19.16 19.94 -3.59
C GLY A 68 19.72 19.19 -4.79
N LYS A 69 20.81 18.44 -4.61
CA LYS A 69 21.50 17.68 -5.67
C LYS A 69 20.94 16.27 -5.92
N ALA A 70 19.92 15.85 -5.18
CA ALA A 70 19.30 14.54 -5.33
C ALA A 70 17.82 14.68 -5.72
N ASN A 71 17.29 13.67 -6.41
CA ASN A 71 15.87 13.54 -6.69
C ASN A 71 15.30 12.27 -6.04
N MET A 72 13.98 12.23 -5.92
CA MET A 72 13.29 11.09 -5.31
C MET A 72 13.59 9.76 -6.01
N HIS A 73 13.82 9.75 -7.34
CA HIS A 73 14.09 8.50 -8.06
C HIS A 73 15.45 7.91 -7.72
N THR A 74 16.50 8.73 -7.69
CA THR A 74 17.83 8.28 -7.31
C THR A 74 17.85 7.78 -5.86
N ASN A 75 17.24 8.55 -4.95
CA ASN A 75 17.17 8.14 -3.54
C ASN A 75 16.31 6.88 -3.35
N GLY A 76 15.17 6.80 -4.03
CA GLY A 76 14.28 5.65 -4.00
C GLY A 76 14.95 4.38 -4.52
N LEU A 77 15.72 4.47 -5.61
CA LEU A 77 16.50 3.35 -6.15
C LEU A 77 17.58 2.89 -5.16
N LEU A 78 18.33 3.80 -4.54
CA LEU A 78 19.35 3.46 -3.55
C LEU A 78 18.74 2.80 -2.31
N GLN A 79 17.63 3.33 -1.79
CA GLN A 79 16.94 2.70 -0.67
C GLN A 79 16.32 1.35 -1.04
N PHE A 80 15.86 1.19 -2.29
CA PHE A 80 15.36 -0.09 -2.77
C PHE A 80 16.50 -1.13 -2.85
N ALA A 81 17.68 -0.72 -3.29
CA ALA A 81 18.88 -1.55 -3.27
C ALA A 81 19.24 -1.98 -1.84
N GLU A 82 19.27 -1.04 -0.90
CA GLU A 82 19.48 -1.31 0.52
C GLU A 82 18.43 -2.29 1.07
N TYR A 83 17.16 -2.10 0.73
CA TYR A 83 16.07 -3.01 1.11
C TYR A 83 16.32 -4.43 0.61
N LEU A 84 16.72 -4.61 -0.65
CA LEU A 84 17.01 -5.94 -1.21
C LEU A 84 18.18 -6.63 -0.48
N THR A 85 19.22 -5.89 -0.12
CA THR A 85 20.33 -6.41 0.69
C THR A 85 19.86 -6.84 2.09
N MET A 86 19.00 -6.03 2.73
CA MET A 86 18.42 -6.39 4.02
C MET A 86 17.54 -7.64 3.93
N VAL A 87 16.78 -7.78 2.84
CA VAL A 87 15.97 -8.97 2.55
C VAL A 87 16.86 -10.19 2.43
N GLU A 88 17.93 -10.11 1.63
CA GLU A 88 18.87 -11.22 1.46
C GLU A 88 19.45 -11.68 2.81
N ILE A 89 19.98 -10.76 3.61
CA ILE A 89 20.59 -11.09 4.91
C ILE A 89 19.56 -11.70 5.86
N TYR A 90 18.38 -11.09 5.98
CA TYR A 90 17.38 -11.52 6.94
C TYR A 90 16.73 -12.85 6.53
N PHE A 91 16.25 -12.95 5.29
CA PHE A 91 15.49 -14.12 4.83
C PHE A 91 16.39 -15.33 4.51
N SER A 92 17.68 -15.15 4.23
CA SER A 92 18.61 -16.30 4.21
C SER A 92 18.73 -16.94 5.59
N LYS A 93 18.73 -16.12 6.65
CA LYS A 93 18.83 -16.62 8.03
C LYS A 93 17.50 -17.13 8.59
N HIS A 94 16.40 -16.46 8.30
CA HIS A 94 15.11 -16.68 8.96
C HIS A 94 14.01 -17.21 8.04
N GLY A 95 14.11 -16.98 6.73
CA GLY A 95 13.11 -17.41 5.76
C GLY A 95 13.20 -18.91 5.51
N ARG A 96 12.09 -19.61 5.75
CA ARG A 96 11.96 -21.06 5.54
C ARG A 96 10.78 -21.45 4.67
N LEU A 97 9.78 -20.56 4.57
CA LEU A 97 8.63 -20.81 3.74
C LEU A 97 8.99 -20.68 2.26
N ALA A 98 8.94 -21.80 1.56
CA ALA A 98 9.19 -21.87 0.14
C ALA A 98 7.87 -21.79 -0.64
N TYR A 99 7.86 -20.99 -1.70
CA TYR A 99 6.77 -20.91 -2.67
C TYR A 99 7.37 -20.81 -4.06
N ARG A 100 6.92 -21.62 -5.03
CA ARG A 100 7.40 -21.60 -6.43
C ARG A 100 8.92 -21.45 -6.56
N ASN A 101 9.69 -22.28 -5.86
CA ASN A 101 11.17 -22.30 -5.83
C ASN A 101 11.85 -21.03 -5.29
N GLY A 102 11.19 -20.25 -4.44
CA GLY A 102 11.82 -19.12 -3.74
C GLY A 102 11.26 -18.92 -2.34
N VAL A 103 11.96 -18.11 -1.53
CA VAL A 103 11.57 -17.81 -0.14
C VAL A 103 10.50 -16.71 -0.13
N VAL A 104 9.43 -16.92 0.62
CA VAL A 104 8.35 -15.92 0.77
C VAL A 104 8.87 -14.70 1.55
N VAL A 105 8.74 -13.52 0.96
CA VAL A 105 9.14 -12.22 1.54
C VAL A 105 7.91 -11.31 1.65
N PRO A 106 7.28 -11.22 2.84
CA PRO A 106 6.16 -10.32 3.07
C PRO A 106 6.62 -8.86 3.18
N LYS A 107 5.87 -7.95 2.57
CA LYS A 107 6.15 -6.51 2.67
C LYS A 107 4.88 -5.69 2.53
N LYS A 108 4.59 -4.83 3.52
CA LYS A 108 3.64 -3.74 3.33
C LYS A 108 4.30 -2.63 2.51
N PHE A 109 3.67 -2.25 1.39
CA PHE A 109 4.28 -1.38 0.38
C PHE A 109 3.33 -0.38 -0.28
N THR A 110 2.57 0.34 0.54
CA THR A 110 1.66 1.45 0.18
C THR A 110 2.22 2.37 -0.91
N LYS A 111 3.49 2.75 -0.76
CA LYS A 111 4.18 3.71 -1.64
C LYS A 111 4.71 3.10 -2.95
N GLY A 112 4.58 1.78 -3.11
CA GLY A 112 5.02 1.08 -4.33
C GLY A 112 4.29 1.55 -5.59
N VAL A 113 3.06 2.07 -5.47
CA VAL A 113 2.27 2.59 -6.60
C VAL A 113 2.94 3.77 -7.33
N TYR A 114 3.78 4.55 -6.64
CA TYR A 114 4.47 5.70 -7.23
C TYR A 114 5.67 5.28 -8.09
N TYR A 115 6.17 4.05 -7.92
CA TYR A 115 7.42 3.53 -8.50
C TYR A 115 7.24 2.13 -9.09
N PHE A 116 6.01 1.81 -9.49
CA PHE A 116 5.66 0.44 -9.82
C PHE A 116 6.45 -0.09 -11.02
N ASP A 117 6.70 0.73 -12.05
CA ASP A 117 7.48 0.30 -13.21
C ASP A 117 8.88 -0.18 -12.83
N LEU A 118 9.54 0.52 -11.90
CA LEU A 118 10.84 0.10 -11.36
C LEU A 118 10.72 -1.23 -10.61
N ILE A 119 9.72 -1.36 -9.73
CA ILE A 119 9.51 -2.57 -8.94
C ILE A 119 9.22 -3.76 -9.86
N ARG A 120 8.37 -3.57 -10.86
CA ARG A 120 8.04 -4.57 -11.89
C ARG A 120 9.26 -4.93 -12.72
N GLU A 121 10.10 -3.97 -13.10
CA GLU A 121 11.31 -4.26 -13.88
C GLU A 121 12.36 -5.04 -13.08
N LEU A 122 12.51 -4.74 -11.78
CA LEU A 122 13.52 -5.37 -10.93
C LEU A 122 13.09 -6.74 -10.38
N ILE A 123 11.81 -6.87 -10.00
CA ILE A 123 11.29 -8.08 -9.34
C ILE A 123 10.46 -8.94 -10.30
N GLY A 124 9.76 -8.31 -11.24
CA GLY A 124 9.00 -9.00 -12.29
C GLY A 124 8.02 -10.03 -11.75
N VAL A 125 8.05 -11.22 -12.35
CA VAL A 125 7.16 -12.35 -12.03
C VAL A 125 7.38 -12.95 -10.64
N ASN A 126 8.42 -12.51 -9.91
CA ASN A 126 8.71 -12.98 -8.55
C ASN A 126 7.90 -12.23 -7.49
N ALA A 127 6.95 -11.37 -7.88
CA ALA A 127 6.07 -10.65 -6.97
C ALA A 127 4.60 -11.04 -7.15
N ASN A 128 3.92 -11.20 -6.01
CA ASN A 128 2.47 -11.20 -5.89
C ASN A 128 2.02 -9.93 -5.17
N TYR A 129 0.89 -9.38 -5.60
CA TYR A 129 0.40 -8.09 -5.11
C TYR A 129 -0.99 -8.27 -4.48
N LEU A 130 -1.12 -7.84 -3.23
CA LEU A 130 -2.39 -7.81 -2.51
C LEU A 130 -2.82 -6.34 -2.38
N LEU A 131 -3.79 -5.94 -3.21
CA LEU A 131 -4.28 -4.57 -3.25
C LEU A 131 -5.44 -4.40 -2.26
N THR A 132 -5.16 -3.83 -1.09
CA THR A 132 -6.20 -3.62 -0.08
C THR A 132 -7.02 -2.39 -0.37
N LEU A 133 -8.35 -2.53 -0.34
CA LEU A 133 -9.30 -1.49 -0.72
C LEU A 133 -10.34 -1.28 0.39
N ARG A 134 -10.73 -0.03 0.66
CA ARG A 134 -11.77 0.32 1.65
C ARG A 134 -12.48 1.60 1.24
N HIS A 135 -13.75 1.73 1.63
CA HIS A 135 -14.54 2.94 1.42
C HIS A 135 -13.81 4.18 2.00
N PRO A 136 -13.77 5.31 1.27
CA PRO A 136 -13.00 6.48 1.66
C PRO A 136 -13.43 7.10 2.98
N LEU A 137 -14.72 7.12 3.30
CA LEU A 137 -15.20 7.69 4.57
C LEU A 137 -14.82 6.82 5.78
N SER A 138 -14.81 5.48 5.66
CA SER A 138 -14.30 4.61 6.73
C SER A 138 -12.79 4.78 6.93
N ILE A 139 -12.04 5.12 5.86
CA ILE A 139 -10.64 5.53 5.99
C ILE A 139 -10.57 6.88 6.71
N CYS A 140 -11.40 7.85 6.35
CA CYS A 140 -11.44 9.16 7.00
C CYS A 140 -11.67 9.01 8.50
N GLN A 141 -12.70 8.29 8.92
CA GLN A 141 -12.98 8.01 10.33
C GLN A 141 -11.78 7.37 11.01
N SER A 142 -11.19 6.35 10.39
CA SER A 142 -10.04 5.66 10.97
C SER A 142 -8.79 6.54 11.11
N VAL A 143 -8.63 7.56 10.27
CA VAL A 143 -7.57 8.57 10.42
C VAL A 143 -7.93 9.57 11.51
N ILE A 144 -9.18 10.05 11.54
CA ILE A 144 -9.72 10.94 12.59
C ILE A 144 -9.47 10.33 13.97
N ASP A 145 -9.93 9.09 14.20
CA ASP A 145 -9.76 8.39 15.48
C ASP A 145 -8.29 8.24 15.84
N LYS A 146 -7.45 7.88 14.85
CA LYS A 146 -6.03 7.64 15.07
C LYS A 146 -5.26 8.93 15.39
N SER A 147 -5.73 10.07 14.88
CA SER A 147 -5.17 11.39 15.11
C SER A 147 -5.78 12.12 16.32
N GLY A 148 -6.60 11.43 17.13
CA GLY A 148 -7.15 11.97 18.38
C GLY A 148 -8.50 12.68 18.24
N GLY A 149 -9.25 12.41 17.16
CA GLY A 149 -10.59 12.98 16.92
C GLY A 149 -10.63 14.03 15.81
N MET A 150 -11.83 14.51 15.50
CA MET A 150 -12.06 15.54 14.48
C MET A 150 -11.55 16.89 15.03
N PRO A 151 -10.76 17.68 14.27
CA PRO A 151 -10.44 19.04 14.67
C PRO A 151 -11.69 19.88 14.96
N GLU A 152 -11.65 20.76 15.95
CA GLU A 152 -12.80 21.56 16.37
C GLU A 152 -13.36 22.44 15.24
N ASP A 153 -12.47 23.01 14.43
CA ASP A 153 -12.82 23.83 13.26
C ASP A 153 -13.17 22.99 12.00
N ARG A 154 -13.09 21.65 12.12
CA ARG A 154 -13.26 20.66 11.04
C ARG A 154 -12.34 20.90 9.84
N LYS A 155 -11.27 21.69 10.01
CA LYS A 155 -10.29 21.96 8.96
C LYS A 155 -9.17 20.95 8.99
N TYR A 156 -8.50 20.81 7.85
CA TYR A 156 -7.39 19.90 7.72
C TYR A 156 -6.24 20.23 8.70
N ALA A 157 -5.81 19.24 9.48
CA ALA A 157 -4.76 19.36 10.49
C ALA A 157 -3.62 18.36 10.24
N LEU A 158 -2.39 18.76 10.56
CA LEU A 158 -1.20 17.93 10.41
C LEU A 158 -0.76 17.36 11.76
N ARG A 159 -1.24 16.16 12.13
CA ARG A 159 -1.02 15.55 13.46
C ARG A 159 -0.36 14.17 13.41
N SER A 160 -0.32 13.55 12.23
CA SER A 160 0.17 12.19 11.99
C SER A 160 0.94 12.08 10.68
N ALA A 161 1.60 10.92 10.49
CA ALA A 161 2.27 10.60 9.24
C ALA A 161 1.30 10.46 8.06
N ILE A 162 0.06 10.00 8.28
CA ILE A 162 -0.94 9.85 7.21
C ILE A 162 -1.40 11.23 6.74
N GLU A 163 -1.71 12.14 7.67
CA GLU A 163 -1.98 13.53 7.33
C GLU A 163 -0.77 14.10 6.56
N ARG A 164 0.47 13.90 7.00
CA ARG A 164 1.63 14.39 6.21
C ARG A 164 1.61 13.92 4.75
N TRP A 165 1.23 12.67 4.47
CA TRP A 165 1.12 12.17 3.10
C TRP A 165 -0.04 12.82 2.32
N VAL A 166 -1.16 13.11 2.98
CA VAL A 166 -2.27 13.88 2.38
C VAL A 166 -1.79 15.27 1.96
N LEU A 167 -1.07 15.96 2.84
CA LEU A 167 -0.52 17.29 2.56
C LEU A 167 0.48 17.24 1.40
N ASP A 168 1.46 16.34 1.47
CA ASP A 168 2.49 16.18 0.45
C ASP A 168 1.88 15.90 -0.93
N ASP A 169 0.81 15.09 -0.98
CA ASP A 169 0.08 14.79 -2.20
C ASP A 169 -0.63 16.02 -2.78
N TRP A 170 -1.37 16.78 -1.97
CA TRP A 170 -2.00 18.02 -2.44
C TRP A 170 -0.98 19.06 -2.95
N VAL A 171 0.14 19.21 -2.25
CA VAL A 171 1.23 20.11 -2.66
C VAL A 171 1.85 19.66 -3.98
N HIS A 172 2.03 18.35 -4.18
CA HIS A 172 2.52 17.81 -5.44
C HIS A 172 1.62 18.21 -6.63
N PHE A 173 0.30 18.20 -6.44
CA PHE A 173 -0.66 18.62 -7.45
C PHE A 173 -0.90 20.14 -7.51
N GLY A 174 0.00 20.93 -6.91
CA GLY A 174 0.03 22.39 -7.07
C GLY A 174 -0.87 23.17 -6.12
N VAL A 175 -1.46 22.52 -5.10
CA VAL A 175 -2.23 23.23 -4.07
C VAL A 175 -1.27 23.68 -2.95
N PRO A 176 -1.11 25.00 -2.72
CA PRO A 176 -0.23 25.48 -1.65
C PRO A 176 -0.66 24.96 -0.29
N GLU A 177 0.32 24.65 0.58
CA GLU A 177 0.06 24.14 1.93
C GLU A 177 -0.94 24.99 2.72
N GLN A 178 -0.85 26.32 2.62
CA GLN A 178 -1.77 27.22 3.31
C GLN A 178 -3.23 27.00 2.86
N LYS A 179 -3.46 26.70 1.57
CA LYS A 179 -4.81 26.38 1.08
C LYS A 179 -5.27 25.02 1.57
N VAL A 180 -4.39 24.01 1.60
CA VAL A 180 -4.73 22.68 2.12
C VAL A 180 -5.18 22.77 3.57
N ARG A 181 -4.51 23.57 4.40
CA ARG A 181 -4.89 23.81 5.81
C ARG A 181 -6.25 24.49 5.98
N GLN A 182 -6.80 25.11 4.93
CA GLN A 182 -8.13 25.73 4.95
C GLN A 182 -9.23 24.83 4.36
N MET A 183 -8.87 23.68 3.79
CA MET A 183 -9.83 22.69 3.29
C MET A 183 -10.59 22.02 4.44
N GLY A 184 -11.79 21.51 4.14
CA GLY A 184 -12.46 20.60 5.04
C GLY A 184 -11.59 19.36 5.31
N TYR A 185 -11.61 18.84 6.53
CA TYR A 185 -10.77 17.69 6.89
C TYR A 185 -11.10 16.46 6.03
N VAL A 186 -12.40 16.19 5.82
CA VAL A 186 -12.87 15.10 4.96
C VAL A 186 -12.51 15.35 3.50
N GLU A 187 -12.75 16.56 2.98
CA GLU A 187 -12.39 16.96 1.61
C GLU A 187 -10.91 16.67 1.29
N ALA A 188 -9.99 17.08 2.18
CA ALA A 188 -8.57 16.85 2.01
C ALA A 188 -8.23 15.35 1.91
N LEU A 189 -8.84 14.52 2.76
CA LEU A 189 -8.63 13.07 2.76
C LEU A 189 -9.25 12.37 1.55
N LEU A 190 -10.46 12.78 1.14
CA LEU A 190 -11.11 12.27 -0.07
C LEU A 190 -10.29 12.56 -1.32
N GLY A 191 -9.72 13.76 -1.44
CA GLY A 191 -8.83 14.10 -2.55
C GLY A 191 -7.58 13.22 -2.61
N TYR A 192 -6.96 12.94 -1.46
CA TYR A 192 -5.83 12.01 -1.38
C TYR A 192 -6.25 10.57 -1.75
N TRP A 193 -7.39 10.10 -1.24
CA TRP A 193 -7.92 8.78 -1.60
C TRP A 193 -8.14 8.66 -3.11
N LYS A 194 -8.77 9.66 -3.75
CA LYS A 194 -9.00 9.69 -5.19
C LYS A 194 -7.71 9.54 -5.98
N ARG A 195 -6.72 10.40 -5.71
CA ARG A 195 -5.46 10.43 -6.45
C ARG A 195 -4.60 9.21 -6.21
N PHE A 196 -4.66 8.61 -5.01
CA PHE A 196 -4.03 7.33 -4.75
C PHE A 196 -4.58 6.21 -5.65
N HIS A 197 -5.91 6.15 -5.84
CA HIS A 197 -6.53 5.13 -6.70
C HIS A 197 -6.35 5.43 -8.19
N PHE A 198 -6.26 6.70 -8.59
CA PHE A 198 -5.79 7.05 -9.93
C PHE A 198 -4.36 6.55 -10.17
N GLN A 199 -3.45 6.84 -9.23
CA GLN A 199 -2.06 6.38 -9.30
C GLN A 199 -1.98 4.85 -9.37
N MET A 200 -2.77 4.14 -8.56
CA MET A 200 -2.83 2.68 -8.59
C MET A 200 -3.23 2.15 -9.97
N ALA A 201 -4.26 2.73 -10.59
CA ALA A 201 -4.70 2.32 -11.93
C ALA A 201 -3.64 2.61 -13.00
N ILE A 202 -3.10 3.83 -13.06
CA ILE A 202 -2.11 4.20 -14.10
C ILE A 202 -0.78 3.47 -13.94
N SER A 203 -0.43 3.05 -12.72
CA SER A 203 0.79 2.27 -12.48
C SER A 203 0.75 0.89 -13.15
N GLY A 204 -0.43 0.40 -13.53
CA GLY A 204 -0.60 -0.91 -14.15
C GLY A 204 -0.55 -2.09 -13.17
N VAL A 205 -0.34 -1.87 -11.87
CA VAL A 205 -0.33 -2.95 -10.86
C VAL A 205 -1.64 -3.71 -10.83
N VAL A 206 -2.78 -3.04 -11.06
CA VAL A 206 -4.12 -3.66 -11.06
C VAL A 206 -4.25 -4.74 -12.14
N GLY A 207 -3.60 -4.55 -13.30
CA GLY A 207 -3.69 -5.46 -14.44
C GLY A 207 -2.67 -6.61 -14.41
N MET A 208 -1.81 -6.70 -13.40
CA MET A 208 -0.82 -7.78 -13.32
C MET A 208 -1.51 -9.12 -13.02
N PRO A 209 -1.11 -10.23 -13.68
CA PRO A 209 -1.70 -11.55 -13.42
C PRO A 209 -1.54 -12.05 -11.98
N THR A 210 -0.57 -11.53 -11.25
CA THR A 210 -0.28 -11.88 -9.84
C THR A 210 -0.92 -10.92 -8.83
N THR A 211 -1.81 -10.05 -9.30
CA THR A 211 -2.52 -9.08 -8.46
C THR A 211 -3.87 -9.62 -8.02
N ARG A 212 -4.16 -9.46 -6.73
CA ARG A 212 -5.47 -9.70 -6.12
C ARG A 212 -5.93 -8.46 -5.37
N ILE A 213 -7.14 -7.97 -5.67
CA ILE A 213 -7.78 -6.94 -4.86
C ILE A 213 -8.43 -7.60 -3.64
N VAL A 214 -8.22 -7.04 -2.45
CA VAL A 214 -8.75 -7.52 -1.18
C VAL A 214 -9.55 -6.39 -0.51
N PRO A 215 -10.89 -6.38 -0.68
CA PRO A 215 -11.76 -5.42 -0.02
C PRO A 215 -11.70 -5.58 1.51
N TYR A 216 -11.78 -4.48 2.25
CA TYR A 216 -11.80 -4.45 3.71
C TYR A 216 -13.05 -5.14 4.25
N GLY A 217 -12.91 -6.07 5.19
CA GLY A 217 -14.01 -6.80 5.82
C GLY A 217 -13.57 -8.21 6.22
N ALA A 218 -14.22 -8.80 7.22
CA ALA A 218 -13.77 -10.05 7.83
C ALA A 218 -13.60 -11.16 6.79
N GLU A 219 -14.66 -11.49 6.08
CA GLU A 219 -14.69 -12.55 5.07
C GLU A 219 -13.60 -12.39 4.00
N ALA A 220 -13.46 -11.20 3.40
CA ALA A 220 -12.47 -11.00 2.35
C ALA A 220 -11.02 -11.04 2.89
N MET A 221 -10.80 -10.54 4.10
CA MET A 221 -9.46 -10.49 4.71
C MET A 221 -9.01 -11.88 5.20
N THR A 222 -9.88 -12.59 5.93
CA THR A 222 -9.60 -13.95 6.39
C THR A 222 -9.56 -14.92 5.21
N GLY A 223 -10.46 -14.79 4.23
CA GLY A 223 -10.45 -15.62 3.01
C GLY A 223 -9.23 -15.38 2.13
N ALA A 224 -8.72 -14.14 2.05
CA ALA A 224 -7.45 -13.88 1.37
C ALA A 224 -6.26 -14.51 2.11
N ALA A 225 -6.23 -14.44 3.44
CA ALA A 225 -5.20 -15.08 4.25
C ALA A 225 -5.25 -16.61 4.17
N GLY A 226 -6.45 -17.22 4.25
CA GLY A 226 -6.66 -18.66 4.15
C GLY A 226 -6.19 -19.19 2.81
N GLN A 227 -6.56 -18.56 1.70
CA GLN A 227 -6.07 -18.95 0.37
C GLN A 227 -4.54 -18.89 0.29
N LEU A 228 -3.89 -17.88 0.89
CA LEU A 228 -2.43 -17.81 0.92
C LEU A 228 -1.83 -18.97 1.71
N PHE A 229 -2.44 -19.36 2.83
CA PHE A 229 -1.96 -20.48 3.64
C PHE A 229 -2.09 -21.81 2.88
N GLU A 230 -3.23 -22.02 2.21
CA GLU A 230 -3.44 -23.16 1.31
C GLU A 230 -2.40 -23.19 0.18
N ASP A 231 -2.20 -22.06 -0.51
CA ASP A 231 -1.23 -21.93 -1.61
C ASP A 231 0.21 -22.21 -1.15
N PHE A 232 0.50 -21.93 0.12
CA PHE A 232 1.79 -22.19 0.76
C PHE A 232 1.91 -23.59 1.37
N GLY A 233 0.82 -24.35 1.45
CA GLY A 233 0.78 -25.65 2.12
C GLY A 233 1.01 -25.55 3.64
N VAL A 234 0.55 -24.46 4.27
CA VAL A 234 0.67 -24.24 5.71
C VAL A 234 -0.66 -24.52 6.39
N ASP A 235 -0.64 -25.42 7.37
CA ASP A 235 -1.82 -25.83 8.14
C ASP A 235 -2.01 -24.93 9.37
N ILE A 236 -2.52 -23.72 9.15
CA ILE A 236 -2.91 -22.76 10.20
C ILE A 236 -4.17 -22.01 9.78
N GLU A 237 -4.92 -21.53 10.77
CA GLU A 237 -6.07 -20.66 10.52
C GLU A 237 -5.70 -19.16 10.52
N PRO A 238 -6.36 -18.33 9.68
CA PRO A 238 -6.27 -16.88 9.76
C PRO A 238 -6.68 -16.37 11.15
N GLU A 239 -5.96 -15.37 11.67
CA GLU A 239 -6.45 -14.67 12.86
C GLU A 239 -7.76 -13.95 12.56
N GLU A 240 -8.58 -13.75 13.58
CA GLU A 240 -9.78 -12.93 13.50
C GLU A 240 -9.47 -11.54 12.95
N PHE A 241 -10.27 -11.11 11.96
CA PHE A 241 -10.21 -9.75 11.44
C PHE A 241 -11.30 -8.89 12.07
N LYS A 242 -10.91 -7.93 12.90
CA LYS A 242 -11.83 -6.98 13.52
C LYS A 242 -12.28 -5.92 12.51
N VAL A 243 -13.55 -5.97 12.15
CA VAL A 243 -14.22 -4.98 11.31
C VAL A 243 -14.56 -3.78 12.19
N ALA A 244 -14.24 -2.58 11.72
CA ALA A 244 -14.67 -1.36 12.37
C ALA A 244 -16.09 -1.00 11.91
N GLU A 245 -16.85 -0.39 12.81
CA GLU A 245 -18.22 0.07 12.54
C GLU A 245 -18.28 1.03 11.35
N PRO A 246 -19.41 1.01 10.60
CA PRO A 246 -19.81 2.08 9.70
C PRO A 246 -19.68 3.46 10.35
N PRO A 247 -18.98 4.42 9.72
CA PRO A 247 -18.91 5.77 10.27
C PRO A 247 -20.13 6.60 9.85
N GLU A 248 -20.49 7.57 10.68
CA GLU A 248 -21.52 8.56 10.36
C GLU A 248 -20.86 9.88 9.96
N PHE A 249 -21.23 10.43 8.80
CA PHE A 249 -20.73 11.71 8.29
C PHE A 249 -21.88 12.65 7.94
N GLN A 250 -21.58 13.93 7.71
CA GLN A 250 -22.60 14.89 7.27
C GLN A 250 -23.04 14.57 5.83
N ALA A 251 -24.29 14.90 5.49
CA ALA A 251 -24.86 14.53 4.18
C ALA A 251 -24.08 15.11 2.98
N ASP A 252 -23.47 16.28 3.14
CA ASP A 252 -22.59 16.90 2.15
C ASP A 252 -21.25 16.14 2.02
N GLU A 253 -20.70 15.65 3.12
CA GLU A 253 -19.50 14.79 3.13
C GLU A 253 -19.76 13.42 2.48
N GLU A 254 -20.94 12.83 2.73
CA GLU A 254 -21.40 11.61 2.07
C GLU A 254 -21.59 11.80 0.57
N ALA A 255 -22.23 12.89 0.16
CA ALA A 255 -22.38 13.24 -1.25
C ALA A 255 -21.02 13.45 -1.94
N MET A 256 -20.08 14.13 -1.27
CA MET A 256 -18.72 14.33 -1.77
C MET A 256 -17.97 13.00 -1.92
N ALA A 257 -18.08 12.12 -0.93
CA ALA A 257 -17.46 10.80 -0.99
C ALA A 257 -18.04 9.97 -2.14
N LYS A 258 -19.36 9.98 -2.31
CA LYS A 258 -20.01 9.30 -3.43
C LYS A 258 -19.49 9.79 -4.77
N GLN A 259 -19.42 11.11 -4.97
CA GLN A 259 -18.87 11.70 -6.19
C GLN A 259 -17.43 11.24 -6.44
N VAL A 260 -16.59 11.26 -5.40
CA VAL A 260 -15.18 10.83 -5.49
C VAL A 260 -15.06 9.36 -5.91
N VAL A 261 -15.90 8.47 -5.36
CA VAL A 261 -15.87 7.06 -5.76
C VAL A 261 -16.39 6.88 -7.20
N ASP A 262 -17.44 7.61 -7.60
CA ASP A 262 -17.96 7.60 -8.97
C ASP A 262 -16.87 8.06 -9.98
N GLU A 263 -16.09 9.08 -9.64
CA GLU A 263 -14.95 9.55 -10.44
C GLU A 263 -13.83 8.50 -10.54
N VAL A 264 -13.52 7.79 -9.44
CA VAL A 264 -12.52 6.71 -9.45
C VAL A 264 -12.95 5.54 -10.31
N GLU A 265 -14.20 5.12 -10.18
CA GLU A 265 -14.77 4.04 -10.99
C GLU A 265 -14.76 4.41 -12.49
N ALA A 266 -15.22 5.61 -12.83
CA ALA A 266 -15.21 6.09 -14.21
C ALA A 266 -13.79 6.15 -14.79
N PHE A 267 -12.82 6.60 -14.00
CA PHE A 267 -11.41 6.64 -14.42
C PHE A 267 -10.84 5.24 -14.67
N TRP A 268 -11.06 4.28 -13.75
CA TRP A 268 -10.62 2.90 -13.95
C TRP A 268 -11.24 2.29 -15.21
N LYS A 269 -12.54 2.51 -15.41
CA LYS A 269 -13.26 2.07 -16.60
C LYS A 269 -12.68 2.65 -17.89
N SER A 270 -12.27 3.93 -17.87
CA SER A 270 -11.61 4.57 -19.03
C SER A 270 -10.28 3.91 -19.43
N LEU A 271 -9.64 3.21 -18.50
CA LEU A 271 -8.41 2.44 -18.71
C LEU A 271 -8.68 0.96 -19.01
N GLY A 272 -9.94 0.55 -19.17
CA GLY A 272 -10.35 -0.84 -19.34
C GLY A 272 -10.25 -1.69 -18.08
N LEU A 273 -10.18 -1.06 -16.89
CA LEU A 273 -10.12 -1.72 -15.59
C LEU A 273 -11.50 -1.70 -14.92
N ASN A 274 -11.76 -2.70 -14.08
CA ASN A 274 -12.99 -2.76 -13.27
C ASN A 274 -12.66 -2.34 -11.84
N PHE A 275 -13.27 -1.24 -11.37
CA PHE A 275 -13.21 -0.86 -9.97
C PHE A 275 -14.29 -1.60 -9.18
N PRO A 276 -13.96 -2.32 -8.09
CA PRO A 276 -14.93 -3.16 -7.38
C PRO A 276 -15.80 -2.34 -6.42
N ARG A 277 -16.68 -1.51 -6.98
CA ARG A 277 -17.59 -0.59 -6.27
C ARG A 277 -18.43 -1.30 -5.20
N GLU A 278 -19.13 -2.36 -5.58
CA GLU A 278 -20.02 -3.11 -4.69
C GLU A 278 -19.29 -3.60 -3.43
N ALA A 279 -18.02 -4.01 -3.58
CA ALA A 279 -17.24 -4.57 -2.49
C ALA A 279 -16.82 -3.55 -1.42
N ILE A 280 -16.85 -2.25 -1.74
CA ILE A 280 -16.59 -1.18 -0.76
C ILE A 280 -17.87 -0.54 -0.23
N ASP A 281 -18.96 -0.56 -0.99
CA ASP A 281 -20.26 0.00 -0.55
C ASP A 281 -20.96 -0.92 0.46
N LEU A 282 -20.88 -2.25 0.28
CA LEU A 282 -21.48 -3.24 1.20
C LEU A 282 -20.91 -3.19 2.64
N ARG A 283 -19.84 -2.43 2.83
CA ARG A 283 -19.03 -2.39 4.04
C ARG A 283 -18.74 -0.95 4.46
N PHE A 284 -19.51 -0.01 3.91
CA PHE A 284 -19.68 1.33 4.43
C PHE A 284 -20.73 1.35 5.52
#